data_AF-Q9CG97-F1
#
_entry.id   AF-Q9CG97-F1
#
_cell.length_a   1.000
_cell.length_b   1.000
_cell.length_c   1.000
_cell.angle_alpha   90.00
_cell.angle_beta   90.00
_cell.angle_gamma   90.00
#
_symmetry.space_group_name_H-M   'P 1'
#
loop_
_entity.id
_entity.type
_entity.pdbx_description
1 polymer ?
#
loop_
_entity_poly.entity_id
_entity_poly.type
_entity_poly.pdbx_seq_one_letter_code
_entity_poly.pdbx_strand_id
1 'polypeptide(L)'
;MIIKNKMVKRLISTFLMSLLLASMMLVIGAGNVYAQGSVSSTSLQVSADGSDYYIIGSDFYNHFVRPTTVDLAKNKVVYNKQILTVYNGRIDKWKMSFLNQDSSGKSWFKFLSYPEATKGDIKITYTTDGINYSDSKPSLEQLKGYMVELLKPIVYPDDANNQENDIEVSFQLSPDTDYILSNSNLNKQFIPFSGENWLQNYSPYPFFTDRNQLQFVYPDYSKGVMVKYVDEEGNEIHDPQTISGSKGDVYDASTDQYKLVLDGYTLDTSKLPQNSIGNFKEALQTVTYVFSKNPVLAADVTVRYVDKENNPISEDIILQGNIGENYYTDKKILKIIL
;
A
#
# COMPACT_ATOMS: atom_id res chain seq x y z
N MET A 1 28.57 -107.39 8.49
CA MET A 1 29.91 -107.20 9.09
C MET A 1 29.93 -105.88 9.85
N ILE A 2 29.90 -106.01 11.18
CA ILE A 2 30.49 -105.13 12.23
C ILE A 2 30.00 -103.66 12.38
N ILE A 3 29.71 -103.36 13.65
CA ILE A 3 29.01 -102.24 14.30
C ILE A 3 30.02 -101.19 14.82
N LYS A 4 29.68 -99.89 14.84
CA LYS A 4 29.64 -99.03 16.07
C LYS A 4 29.34 -97.54 15.83
N ASN A 5 28.31 -97.06 16.56
CA ASN A 5 28.23 -95.86 17.43
C ASN A 5 28.56 -94.46 16.85
N LYS A 6 27.87 -93.36 17.19
CA LYS A 6 27.20 -92.99 18.45
C LYS A 6 26.28 -91.74 18.23
N MET A 7 25.27 -91.64 19.09
CA MET A 7 24.34 -90.53 19.40
C MET A 7 24.99 -89.11 19.40
N VAL A 8 24.28 -87.98 19.22
CA VAL A 8 23.41 -87.31 20.23
C VAL A 8 22.62 -86.12 19.61
N LYS A 9 21.39 -85.94 20.11
CA LYS A 9 20.41 -84.83 19.92
C LYS A 9 20.91 -83.45 20.41
N ARG A 10 20.49 -82.33 19.79
CA ARG A 10 19.61 -81.26 20.37
C ARG A 10 19.74 -79.86 19.70
N LEU A 11 18.55 -79.23 19.60
CA LEU A 11 18.16 -77.81 19.76
C LEU A 11 18.78 -76.74 18.84
N ILE A 12 17.95 -76.05 18.02
CA ILE A 12 17.23 -74.79 18.34
C ILE A 12 18.18 -73.68 18.80
N SER A 13 18.33 -72.66 17.95
CA SER A 13 18.09 -71.24 18.30
C SER A 13 18.89 -70.34 17.37
N THR A 14 18.17 -69.65 16.50
CA THR A 14 18.39 -68.25 16.11
C THR A 14 19.52 -67.52 16.86
N PHE A 15 20.53 -67.03 16.14
CA PHE A 15 20.79 -65.60 15.87
C PHE A 15 22.20 -65.42 15.25
N LEU A 16 22.32 -64.38 14.41
CA LEU A 16 23.54 -63.81 13.78
C LEU A 16 24.13 -64.64 12.61
N MET A 17 24.53 -64.10 11.47
CA MET A 17 24.56 -62.76 10.86
C MET A 17 25.19 -62.99 9.47
N SER A 18 24.81 -62.19 8.45
CA SER A 18 25.54 -62.01 7.16
C SER A 18 25.52 -63.22 6.20
N LEU A 19 25.50 -63.12 4.86
CA LEU A 19 25.65 -62.04 3.90
C LEU A 19 25.14 -62.57 2.54
N LEU A 20 24.38 -61.76 1.81
CA LEU A 20 24.32 -61.62 0.34
C LEU A 20 24.26 -62.84 -0.63
N LEU A 21 23.22 -62.75 -1.48
CA LEU A 21 23.18 -63.02 -2.92
C LEU A 21 23.20 -64.47 -3.43
N ALA A 22 22.05 -64.91 -3.94
CA ALA A 22 21.87 -65.19 -5.37
C ALA A 22 20.42 -65.61 -5.66
N SER A 23 19.54 -64.66 -6.00
CA SER A 23 18.30 -64.97 -6.70
C SER A 23 18.31 -64.30 -8.07
N MET A 24 18.80 -65.06 -9.05
CA MET A 24 18.60 -64.77 -10.46
C MET A 24 17.14 -65.10 -10.79
N MET A 25 16.32 -64.08 -11.02
CA MET A 25 14.97 -64.20 -11.56
C MET A 25 14.80 -63.18 -12.68
N LEU A 26 14.96 -63.71 -13.89
CA LEU A 26 14.25 -63.38 -15.13
C LEU A 26 13.61 -61.99 -15.23
N VAL A 27 14.30 -61.16 -16.01
CA VAL A 27 13.76 -60.02 -16.74
C VAL A 27 12.70 -60.52 -17.73
N ILE A 28 11.41 -60.34 -17.40
CA ILE A 28 10.32 -60.36 -18.36
C ILE A 28 9.38 -59.20 -18.00
N GLY A 29 9.41 -58.15 -18.84
CA GLY A 29 8.29 -57.25 -19.10
C GLY A 29 7.57 -56.63 -17.89
N ALA A 30 8.22 -55.70 -17.20
CA ALA A 30 7.51 -54.56 -16.63
C ALA A 30 8.08 -53.32 -17.34
N GLY A 31 7.21 -52.58 -18.04
CA GLY A 31 7.61 -51.34 -18.70
C GLY A 31 8.32 -50.40 -17.73
N ASN A 32 9.17 -49.52 -18.26
CA ASN A 32 9.73 -48.42 -17.51
C ASN A 32 8.58 -47.56 -16.97
N VAL A 33 8.05 -47.89 -15.80
CA VAL A 33 7.10 -47.08 -15.07
C VAL A 33 7.88 -46.39 -13.96
N TYR A 34 8.57 -45.33 -14.35
CA TYR A 34 8.91 -44.21 -13.48
C TYR A 34 8.80 -42.93 -14.30
N ALA A 35 7.58 -42.53 -14.67
CA ALA A 35 7.31 -41.12 -14.91
C ALA A 35 7.24 -40.45 -13.53
N GLN A 36 8.39 -40.13 -12.94
CA GLN A 36 8.44 -39.14 -11.87
C GLN A 36 8.24 -37.77 -12.51
N GLY A 37 7.24 -37.04 -12.01
CA GLY A 37 6.68 -35.85 -12.61
C GLY A 37 7.69 -34.75 -12.90
N SER A 38 7.36 -33.95 -13.90
CA SER A 38 8.18 -32.86 -14.40
C SER A 38 8.53 -31.89 -13.28
N VAL A 39 9.82 -31.68 -13.04
CA VAL A 39 10.31 -30.73 -12.05
C VAL A 39 10.41 -29.37 -12.74
N SER A 40 9.58 -28.41 -12.35
CA SER A 40 9.60 -27.05 -12.90
C SER A 40 9.51 -26.00 -11.80
N SER A 41 10.15 -24.86 -12.00
CA SER A 41 9.98 -23.66 -11.17
C SER A 41 9.22 -22.59 -11.94
N THR A 42 8.41 -21.83 -11.20
CA THR A 42 7.73 -20.65 -11.71
C THR A 42 7.92 -19.51 -10.73
N SER A 43 8.23 -18.31 -11.20
CA SER A 43 8.38 -17.14 -10.33
C SER A 43 8.02 -15.85 -11.04
N LEU A 44 7.61 -14.85 -10.26
CA LEU A 44 7.53 -13.46 -10.71
C LEU A 44 8.74 -12.73 -10.12
N GLN A 45 9.50 -12.14 -11.02
CA GLN A 45 10.66 -11.32 -10.73
C GLN A 45 10.34 -9.86 -11.02
N VAL A 46 10.98 -8.97 -10.28
CA VAL A 46 10.81 -7.53 -10.39
C VAL A 46 12.14 -6.83 -10.51
N SER A 47 12.15 -5.70 -11.19
CA SER A 47 13.31 -4.83 -11.34
C SER A 47 12.89 -3.36 -11.28
N ALA A 48 13.79 -2.52 -10.75
CA ALA A 48 13.63 -1.08 -10.71
C ALA A 48 14.04 -0.40 -12.03
N ASP A 49 14.97 -1.00 -12.76
CA ASP A 49 15.62 -0.43 -13.94
C ASP A 49 15.41 -1.27 -15.22
N GLY A 50 14.91 -2.50 -15.07
CA GLY A 50 14.67 -3.43 -16.16
C GLY A 50 15.86 -4.30 -16.51
N SER A 51 16.99 -4.21 -15.78
CA SER A 51 18.17 -5.06 -15.93
C SER A 51 18.35 -6.04 -14.77
N ASP A 52 18.27 -5.55 -13.53
CA ASP A 52 18.58 -6.36 -12.35
C ASP A 52 17.28 -6.91 -11.73
N TYR A 53 16.91 -8.13 -12.13
CA TYR A 53 15.68 -8.79 -11.68
C TYR A 53 15.90 -9.64 -10.42
N TYR A 54 14.96 -9.53 -9.48
CA TYR A 54 14.92 -10.31 -8.25
C TYR A 54 13.56 -10.96 -8.08
N ILE A 55 13.50 -12.18 -7.54
CA ILE A 55 12.22 -12.81 -7.21
C ILE A 55 11.52 -11.96 -6.15
N ILE A 56 10.22 -11.72 -6.33
CA ILE A 56 9.42 -10.99 -5.34
C ILE A 56 9.54 -11.70 -3.99
N GLY A 57 10.01 -10.93 -2.99
CA GLY A 57 10.22 -11.36 -1.61
C GLY A 57 11.43 -12.28 -1.37
N SER A 58 12.49 -12.22 -2.19
CA SER A 58 13.72 -13.04 -1.97
C SER A 58 15.06 -12.26 -1.87
N ASP A 59 15.91 -12.69 -0.92
CA ASP A 59 17.38 -12.59 -0.86
C ASP A 59 17.90 -14.02 -0.79
N PHE A 60 19.00 -14.31 -1.49
CA PHE A 60 19.46 -15.65 -1.87
C PHE A 60 19.75 -16.65 -0.72
N TYR A 61 19.92 -16.21 0.53
CA TYR A 61 20.41 -17.06 1.63
C TYR A 61 19.53 -17.13 2.89
N ASN A 62 18.41 -16.40 2.96
CA ASN A 62 17.61 -16.39 4.17
C ASN A 62 16.12 -16.26 3.87
N HIS A 63 15.40 -17.38 3.82
CA HIS A 63 13.97 -17.48 3.52
C HIS A 63 13.03 -16.69 4.46
N PHE A 64 13.56 -16.01 5.49
CA PHE A 64 12.88 -14.97 6.30
C PHE A 64 13.09 -13.57 5.70
N VAL A 65 13.10 -13.51 4.37
CA VAL A 65 13.58 -12.40 3.54
C VAL A 65 12.76 -11.14 3.76
N ARG A 66 13.42 -9.99 3.80
CA ARG A 66 12.77 -8.68 3.70
C ARG A 66 11.80 -8.64 2.50
N PRO A 67 10.65 -7.98 2.63
CA PRO A 67 9.74 -7.77 1.51
C PRO A 67 10.48 -7.07 0.37
N THR A 68 10.05 -7.27 -0.86
CA THR A 68 10.46 -6.39 -1.96
C THR A 68 10.05 -4.95 -1.60
N THR A 69 10.99 -4.02 -1.59
CA THR A 69 10.71 -2.61 -1.30
C THR A 69 10.51 -1.82 -2.58
N VAL A 70 9.39 -1.13 -2.69
CA VAL A 70 9.13 -0.15 -3.76
C VAL A 70 9.22 1.25 -3.17
N ASP A 71 10.27 1.97 -3.51
CA ASP A 71 10.47 3.37 -3.15
C ASP A 71 9.67 4.26 -4.10
N LEU A 72 8.55 4.80 -3.62
CA LEU A 72 7.65 5.63 -4.43
C LEU A 72 8.29 6.91 -4.95
N ALA A 73 9.40 7.37 -4.37
CA ALA A 73 10.15 8.50 -4.90
C ALA A 73 10.93 8.12 -6.17
N LYS A 74 11.45 6.88 -6.23
CA LYS A 74 12.38 6.41 -7.28
C LYS A 74 11.71 5.50 -8.31
N ASN A 75 10.92 4.54 -7.85
CA ASN A 75 10.33 3.47 -8.65
C ASN A 75 9.00 3.92 -9.28
N LYS A 76 9.07 4.84 -10.25
CA LYS A 76 7.88 5.25 -11.03
C LYS A 76 7.39 4.15 -11.98
N VAL A 77 8.32 3.30 -12.40
CA VAL A 77 8.06 2.08 -13.18
C VAL A 77 8.65 0.91 -12.39
N VAL A 78 7.92 -0.19 -12.34
CA VAL A 78 8.37 -1.49 -11.85
C VAL A 78 8.28 -2.45 -13.02
N TYR A 79 9.43 -2.98 -13.41
CA TYR A 79 9.52 -3.99 -14.44
C TYR A 79 9.23 -5.34 -13.82
N ASN A 80 8.37 -6.12 -14.47
CA ASN A 80 7.92 -7.40 -14.01
C ASN A 80 8.26 -8.45 -15.07
N LYS A 81 8.77 -9.59 -14.62
CA LYS A 81 9.10 -10.72 -15.47
C LYS A 81 8.61 -12.01 -14.82
N GLN A 82 7.73 -12.73 -15.49
CA GLN A 82 7.32 -14.07 -15.10
C GLN A 82 8.10 -15.09 -15.88
N ILE A 83 8.58 -16.12 -15.17
CA ILE A 83 9.37 -17.18 -15.75
C ILE A 83 8.78 -18.55 -15.43
N LEU A 84 8.90 -19.48 -16.38
CA LEU A 84 8.82 -20.93 -16.15
C LEU A 84 10.16 -21.52 -16.57
N THR A 85 10.75 -22.35 -15.70
CA THR A 85 11.92 -23.18 -16.01
C THR A 85 11.54 -24.63 -15.78
N VAL A 86 11.72 -25.47 -16.79
CA VAL A 86 11.54 -26.92 -16.73
C VAL A 86 12.91 -27.54 -16.58
N TYR A 87 13.17 -28.14 -15.42
CA TYR A 87 14.44 -28.81 -15.14
C TYR A 87 14.45 -30.18 -15.83
N ASN A 88 13.53 -31.07 -15.43
CA ASN A 88 13.53 -32.46 -15.91
C ASN A 88 12.13 -32.85 -16.39
N GLY A 89 12.07 -33.65 -17.45
CA GLY A 89 10.85 -34.27 -17.94
C GLY A 89 10.10 -33.44 -18.99
N ARG A 90 8.77 -33.62 -19.03
CA ARG A 90 7.91 -33.11 -20.11
C ARG A 90 6.71 -32.34 -19.57
N ILE A 91 6.46 -31.14 -20.07
CA ILE A 91 5.25 -30.36 -19.78
C ILE A 91 4.46 -30.19 -21.06
N ASP A 92 3.31 -30.86 -21.14
CA ASP A 92 2.39 -30.75 -22.28
C ASP A 92 1.37 -29.61 -22.13
N LYS A 93 0.97 -29.33 -20.88
CA LYS A 93 -0.01 -28.28 -20.57
C LYS A 93 0.45 -27.52 -19.34
N TRP A 94 0.56 -26.22 -19.49
CA TRP A 94 0.81 -25.29 -18.41
C TRP A 94 -0.03 -24.04 -18.64
N LYS A 95 -0.59 -23.52 -17.56
CA LYS A 95 -1.38 -22.31 -17.57
C LYS A 95 -1.12 -21.55 -16.29
N MET A 96 -1.16 -20.23 -16.35
CA MET A 96 -0.98 -19.38 -15.19
C MET A 96 -1.77 -18.08 -15.36
N SER A 97 -2.29 -17.55 -14.26
CA SER A 97 -2.95 -16.26 -14.22
C SER A 97 -2.18 -15.30 -13.34
N PHE A 98 -2.21 -14.04 -13.73
CA PHE A 98 -1.72 -12.92 -12.94
C PHE A 98 -2.82 -11.88 -12.86
N LEU A 99 -3.15 -11.45 -11.65
CA LEU A 99 -4.08 -10.39 -11.36
C LEU A 99 -3.37 -9.31 -10.55
N ASN A 100 -3.44 -8.09 -11.04
CA ASN A 100 -2.97 -6.89 -10.37
C ASN A 100 -3.95 -6.46 -9.26
N GLN A 101 -4.19 -7.35 -8.30
CA GLN A 101 -5.01 -7.09 -7.14
C GLN A 101 -4.62 -7.98 -5.97
N ASP A 102 -4.71 -7.47 -4.76
CA ASP A 102 -4.54 -8.25 -3.54
C ASP A 102 -5.76 -9.15 -3.25
N SER A 103 -5.73 -9.86 -2.13
CA SER A 103 -6.82 -10.74 -1.67
C SER A 103 -8.12 -10.01 -1.35
N SER A 104 -8.10 -8.69 -1.20
CA SER A 104 -9.30 -7.85 -1.03
C SER A 104 -9.85 -7.30 -2.36
N GLY A 105 -9.22 -7.63 -3.48
CA GLY A 105 -9.60 -7.15 -4.81
C GLY A 105 -9.06 -5.75 -5.14
N LYS A 106 -8.08 -5.27 -4.38
CA LYS A 106 -7.54 -3.92 -4.51
C LYS A 106 -6.27 -3.90 -5.35
N SER A 107 -6.22 -3.02 -6.34
CA SER A 107 -5.07 -2.80 -7.22
C SER A 107 -4.16 -1.71 -6.68
N TRP A 108 -2.89 -2.04 -6.50
CA TRP A 108 -1.87 -1.12 -5.97
C TRP A 108 -0.97 -0.52 -7.05
N PHE A 109 -1.10 -1.05 -8.26
CA PHE A 109 -0.35 -0.64 -9.43
C PHE A 109 -1.29 -0.38 -10.61
N LYS A 110 -0.79 0.28 -11.64
CA LYS A 110 -1.42 0.46 -12.96
C LYS A 110 -0.56 -0.22 -14.01
N PHE A 111 -1.17 -0.85 -15.02
CA PHE A 111 -0.42 -1.36 -16.16
C PHE A 111 0.11 -0.20 -17.02
N LEU A 112 1.40 -0.25 -17.35
CA LEU A 112 2.04 0.66 -18.30
C LEU A 112 2.30 0.00 -19.66
N SER A 113 2.36 -1.33 -19.69
CA SER A 113 2.47 -2.11 -20.92
C SER A 113 1.58 -3.34 -20.83
N TYR A 114 1.28 -3.94 -21.98
CA TYR A 114 0.73 -5.29 -21.99
C TYR A 114 1.82 -6.29 -21.61
N PRO A 115 1.45 -7.45 -21.04
CA PRO A 115 2.32 -8.62 -20.96
C PRO A 115 2.69 -9.11 -22.35
N GLU A 116 4.00 -9.27 -22.56
CA GLU A 116 4.61 -9.71 -23.81
C GLU A 116 5.47 -10.95 -23.56
N ALA A 117 5.33 -11.96 -24.42
CA ALA A 117 6.16 -13.14 -24.41
C ALA A 117 7.54 -12.82 -24.99
N THR A 118 8.58 -12.85 -24.16
CA THR A 118 9.97 -12.66 -24.60
C THR A 118 10.67 -13.99 -24.88
N LYS A 119 10.14 -15.11 -24.37
CA LYS A 119 10.57 -16.48 -24.67
C LYS A 119 9.39 -17.45 -24.55
N GLY A 120 9.43 -18.52 -25.34
CA GLY A 120 8.46 -19.63 -25.30
C GLY A 120 7.28 -19.47 -26.26
N ASP A 121 6.73 -20.61 -26.70
CA ASP A 121 5.51 -20.67 -27.52
C ASP A 121 4.27 -20.64 -26.61
N ILE A 122 3.75 -19.45 -26.35
CA ILE A 122 2.62 -19.23 -25.43
C ILE A 122 1.52 -18.36 -26.03
N LYS A 123 0.31 -18.54 -25.51
CA LYS A 123 -0.84 -17.67 -25.74
C LYS A 123 -1.06 -16.79 -24.51
N ILE A 124 -1.28 -15.50 -24.73
CA ILE A 124 -1.64 -14.54 -23.68
C ILE A 124 -3.07 -14.06 -23.91
N THR A 125 -3.90 -14.13 -22.87
CA THR A 125 -5.26 -13.58 -22.84
C THR A 125 -5.40 -12.58 -21.70
N TYR A 126 -6.34 -11.65 -21.81
CA TYR A 126 -6.47 -10.49 -20.93
C TYR A 126 -7.81 -10.47 -20.21
N THR A 127 -7.85 -9.91 -19.00
CA THR A 127 -9.08 -9.77 -18.22
C THR A 127 -9.24 -8.36 -17.65
N THR A 128 -10.49 -7.90 -17.59
CA THR A 128 -10.90 -6.64 -16.95
C THR A 128 -11.65 -6.85 -15.64
N ASP A 129 -12.01 -8.10 -15.31
CA ASP A 129 -12.82 -8.47 -14.14
C ASP A 129 -12.15 -9.53 -13.26
N GLY A 130 -11.05 -10.13 -13.72
CA GLY A 130 -10.33 -11.19 -13.02
C GLY A 130 -10.91 -12.59 -13.21
N ILE A 131 -11.98 -12.73 -14.01
CA ILE A 131 -12.74 -13.97 -14.17
C ILE A 131 -12.77 -14.38 -15.64
N ASN A 132 -13.13 -13.44 -16.54
CA ASN A 132 -13.27 -13.68 -17.96
C ASN A 132 -12.01 -13.22 -18.70
N TYR A 133 -11.44 -14.13 -19.49
CA TYR A 133 -10.21 -13.90 -20.24
C TYR A 133 -10.49 -13.92 -21.75
N SER A 134 -9.94 -12.96 -22.49
CA SER A 134 -10.15 -12.84 -23.93
C SER A 134 -8.87 -12.49 -24.69
N ASP A 135 -8.86 -12.80 -25.98
CA ASP A 135 -7.78 -12.40 -26.89
C ASP A 135 -7.77 -10.89 -27.20
N SER A 136 -8.88 -10.20 -26.91
CA SER A 136 -8.99 -8.76 -27.13
C SER A 136 -8.24 -7.99 -26.05
N LYS A 137 -7.37 -7.07 -26.47
CA LYS A 137 -6.67 -6.15 -25.56
C LYS A 137 -7.64 -5.06 -25.09
N PRO A 138 -8.01 -5.01 -23.79
CA PRO A 138 -8.74 -3.86 -23.24
C PRO A 138 -7.80 -2.64 -23.15
N SER A 139 -8.30 -1.46 -22.80
CA SER A 139 -7.38 -0.36 -22.47
C SER A 139 -6.49 -0.74 -21.26
N LEU A 140 -5.27 -0.20 -21.19
CA LEU A 140 -4.34 -0.48 -20.08
C LEU A 140 -4.93 -0.08 -18.72
N GLU A 141 -5.77 0.96 -18.68
CA GLU A 141 -6.49 1.38 -17.47
C GLU A 141 -7.54 0.35 -17.00
N GLN A 142 -8.14 -0.38 -17.94
CA GLN A 142 -9.14 -1.43 -17.65
C GLN A 142 -8.51 -2.80 -17.43
N LEU A 143 -7.24 -2.98 -17.82
CA LEU A 143 -6.53 -4.24 -17.68
C LEU A 143 -6.34 -4.58 -16.19
N LYS A 144 -6.96 -5.66 -15.73
CA LYS A 144 -6.77 -6.17 -14.36
C LYS A 144 -5.75 -7.29 -14.26
N GLY A 145 -5.51 -7.99 -15.35
CA GLY A 145 -4.61 -9.12 -15.35
C GLY A 145 -4.59 -9.86 -16.67
N TYR A 146 -3.86 -10.97 -16.68
CA TYR A 146 -3.69 -11.80 -17.85
C TYR A 146 -3.53 -13.26 -17.49
N MET A 147 -3.57 -14.09 -18.52
CA MET A 147 -3.42 -15.51 -18.43
C MET A 147 -2.53 -16.00 -19.55
N VAL A 148 -1.61 -16.88 -19.20
CA VAL A 148 -0.66 -17.51 -20.10
C VAL A 148 -1.05 -18.97 -20.26
N GLU A 149 -1.04 -19.46 -21.50
CA GLU A 149 -1.27 -20.87 -21.83
C GLU A 149 -0.16 -21.38 -22.75
N LEU A 150 0.41 -22.54 -22.42
CA LEU A 150 1.42 -23.20 -23.23
C LEU A 150 0.81 -23.71 -24.55
N LEU A 151 1.43 -23.37 -25.68
CA LEU A 151 0.96 -23.80 -27.01
C LEU A 151 1.63 -25.08 -27.51
N LYS A 152 2.87 -25.36 -27.06
CA LYS A 152 3.62 -26.55 -27.46
C LYS A 152 4.27 -27.22 -26.26
N PRO A 153 4.36 -28.57 -26.22
CA PRO A 153 5.04 -29.26 -25.13
C PRO A 153 6.51 -28.84 -25.00
N ILE A 154 6.97 -28.66 -23.77
CA ILE A 154 8.39 -28.52 -23.42
C ILE A 154 8.89 -29.90 -23.02
N VAL A 155 10.01 -30.35 -23.58
CA VAL A 155 10.56 -31.69 -23.35
C VAL A 155 12.06 -31.60 -23.11
N TYR A 156 12.48 -32.06 -21.95
CA TYR A 156 13.88 -32.25 -21.58
C TYR A 156 14.13 -33.70 -21.16
N PRO A 157 15.35 -34.23 -21.37
CA PRO A 157 15.72 -35.54 -20.84
C PRO A 157 15.73 -35.51 -19.30
N ASP A 158 15.54 -36.68 -18.68
CA ASP A 158 15.35 -36.81 -17.22
C ASP A 158 16.61 -36.47 -16.39
N ASP A 159 17.74 -36.19 -17.04
CA ASP A 159 19.02 -35.77 -16.46
C ASP A 159 19.43 -34.34 -16.87
N ALA A 160 18.61 -33.63 -17.64
CA ALA A 160 18.89 -32.25 -18.01
C ALA A 160 18.83 -31.36 -16.77
N ASN A 161 19.98 -30.86 -16.31
CA ASN A 161 20.00 -29.74 -15.37
C ASN A 161 19.78 -28.43 -16.14
N ASN A 162 18.63 -28.28 -16.80
CA ASN A 162 18.32 -27.05 -17.52
C ASN A 162 18.18 -25.89 -16.51
N GLN A 163 18.97 -24.84 -16.69
CA GLN A 163 18.92 -23.63 -15.87
C GLN A 163 18.37 -22.43 -16.65
N GLU A 164 18.05 -22.61 -17.92
CA GLU A 164 17.45 -21.55 -18.72
C GLU A 164 15.94 -21.46 -18.52
N ASN A 165 15.41 -20.24 -18.56
CA ASN A 165 13.97 -20.02 -18.59
C ASN A 165 13.41 -20.56 -19.90
N ASP A 166 12.30 -21.30 -19.86
CA ASP A 166 11.60 -21.80 -21.04
C ASP A 166 10.55 -20.81 -21.56
N ILE A 167 9.89 -20.15 -20.61
CA ILE A 167 8.91 -19.12 -20.86
C ILE A 167 9.35 -17.88 -20.13
N GLU A 168 9.26 -16.74 -20.80
CA GLU A 168 9.41 -15.43 -20.18
C GLU A 168 8.28 -14.53 -20.65
N VAL A 169 7.58 -13.91 -19.69
CA VAL A 169 6.58 -12.88 -19.95
C VAL A 169 6.97 -11.62 -19.20
N SER A 170 7.16 -10.52 -19.91
CA SER A 170 7.58 -9.24 -19.33
C SER A 170 6.49 -8.19 -19.47
N PHE A 171 6.37 -7.32 -18.47
CA PHE A 171 5.44 -6.19 -18.45
C PHE A 171 5.89 -5.10 -17.49
N GLN A 172 5.34 -3.90 -17.67
CA GLN A 172 5.63 -2.76 -16.82
C GLN A 172 4.39 -2.35 -16.03
N LEU A 173 4.61 -2.06 -14.76
CA LEU A 173 3.61 -1.51 -13.85
C LEU A 173 4.09 -0.16 -13.30
N SER A 174 3.15 0.69 -12.89
CA SER A 174 3.44 1.89 -12.11
C SER A 174 2.73 1.82 -10.76
N PRO A 175 3.38 2.11 -9.62
CA PRO A 175 2.67 2.21 -8.34
C PRO A 175 1.61 3.32 -8.39
N ASP A 176 0.38 3.02 -7.97
CA ASP A 176 -0.67 4.04 -7.87
C ASP A 176 -0.46 4.89 -6.61
N THR A 177 0.46 5.85 -6.71
CA THR A 177 1.00 6.59 -5.56
C THR A 177 -0.11 7.27 -4.75
N ASP A 178 -1.03 7.97 -5.41
CA ASP A 178 -2.15 8.68 -4.73
C ASP A 178 -3.04 7.70 -3.96
N TYR A 179 -3.32 6.55 -4.57
CA TYR A 179 -4.13 5.51 -3.96
C TYR A 179 -3.41 4.83 -2.79
N ILE A 180 -2.11 4.56 -2.90
CA ILE A 180 -1.29 3.99 -1.83
C ILE A 180 -1.25 4.92 -0.61
N LEU A 181 -1.05 6.22 -0.85
CA LEU A 181 -0.97 7.25 0.19
C LEU A 181 -2.31 7.48 0.89
N SER A 182 -3.41 7.57 0.15
CA SER A 182 -4.76 7.74 0.72
C SER A 182 -5.18 6.55 1.59
N ASN A 183 -4.69 5.35 1.30
CA ASN A 183 -5.02 4.15 2.05
C ASN A 183 -4.02 3.81 3.17
N SER A 184 -3.03 4.68 3.44
CA SER A 184 -2.05 4.50 4.55
C SER A 184 -1.33 3.14 4.51
N ASN A 185 -0.82 2.76 3.33
CA ASN A 185 -0.07 1.50 3.13
C ASN A 185 1.44 1.66 3.04
N LEU A 186 1.95 2.85 3.34
CA LEU A 186 3.37 3.02 3.58
C LEU A 186 3.82 2.12 4.72
N ASN A 187 4.97 1.50 4.54
CA ASN A 187 5.64 0.64 5.50
C ASN A 187 4.85 -0.62 5.93
N LYS A 188 3.77 -1.00 5.23
CA LYS A 188 3.07 -2.26 5.48
C LYS A 188 3.52 -3.33 4.49
N GLN A 189 3.69 -4.55 5.00
CA GLN A 189 3.97 -5.74 4.19
C GLN A 189 2.65 -6.39 3.78
N PHE A 190 2.52 -6.72 2.50
CA PHE A 190 1.33 -7.36 1.96
C PHE A 190 1.66 -8.07 0.64
N ILE A 191 0.78 -8.96 0.19
CA ILE A 191 0.87 -9.60 -1.12
C ILE A 191 0.10 -8.72 -2.12
N PRO A 192 0.77 -8.04 -3.07
CA PRO A 192 0.13 -7.04 -3.92
C PRO A 192 -0.68 -7.62 -5.08
N PHE A 193 -0.47 -8.90 -5.37
CA PHE A 193 -0.98 -9.58 -6.55
C PHE A 193 -1.64 -10.90 -6.15
N SER A 194 -2.50 -11.39 -7.04
CA SER A 194 -3.15 -12.68 -6.92
C SER A 194 -3.06 -13.41 -8.27
N GLY A 195 -3.32 -14.70 -8.27
CA GLY A 195 -3.15 -15.53 -9.44
C GLY A 195 -2.97 -16.99 -9.06
N GLU A 196 -3.14 -17.85 -10.05
CA GLU A 196 -3.08 -19.29 -9.90
C GLU A 196 -2.19 -19.88 -10.99
N ASN A 197 -1.62 -21.04 -10.70
CA ASN A 197 -0.85 -21.83 -11.65
C ASN A 197 -1.49 -23.22 -11.78
N TRP A 198 -1.62 -23.68 -13.01
CA TRP A 198 -2.18 -24.97 -13.39
C TRP A 198 -1.12 -25.79 -14.14
N LEU A 199 -0.72 -26.89 -13.51
CA LEU A 199 0.09 -27.92 -14.14
C LEU A 199 -0.80 -29.11 -14.52
N GLN A 200 -0.44 -29.80 -15.60
CA GLN A 200 -1.17 -30.98 -16.04
C GLN A 200 -1.33 -32.01 -14.90
N ASN A 201 -2.57 -32.48 -14.68
CA ASN A 201 -2.95 -33.46 -13.66
C ASN A 201 -2.87 -32.97 -12.19
N TYR A 202 -2.63 -31.68 -11.96
CA TYR A 202 -2.67 -31.06 -10.64
C TYR A 202 -3.82 -30.05 -10.52
N SER A 203 -4.38 -29.95 -9.32
CA SER A 203 -5.29 -28.85 -8.99
C SER A 203 -4.56 -27.51 -9.10
N PRO A 204 -5.26 -26.42 -9.47
CA PRO A 204 -4.68 -25.09 -9.37
C PRO A 204 -4.14 -24.82 -7.97
N TYR A 205 -3.02 -24.12 -7.92
CA TYR A 205 -2.47 -23.60 -6.68
C TYR A 205 -2.24 -22.09 -6.80
N PRO A 206 -2.42 -21.34 -5.70
CA PRO A 206 -2.14 -19.91 -5.71
C PRO A 206 -0.67 -19.68 -6.03
N PHE A 207 -0.42 -18.81 -7.00
CA PHE A 207 0.93 -18.47 -7.43
C PHE A 207 1.64 -17.58 -6.40
N PHE A 208 0.88 -16.72 -5.72
CA PHE A 208 1.37 -15.83 -4.69
C PHE A 208 1.12 -16.42 -3.29
N THR A 209 2.19 -16.44 -2.49
CA THR A 209 2.19 -16.96 -1.11
C THR A 209 2.74 -15.89 -0.16
N ASP A 210 2.79 -16.19 1.14
CA ASP A 210 3.36 -15.28 2.15
C ASP A 210 4.83 -14.90 1.89
N ARG A 211 5.53 -15.62 1.01
CA ARG A 211 6.89 -15.27 0.58
C ARG A 211 6.94 -14.17 -0.48
N ASN A 212 5.80 -13.79 -1.07
CA ASN A 212 5.74 -12.80 -2.17
C ASN A 212 5.30 -11.42 -1.67
N GLN A 213 5.73 -11.06 -0.47
CA GLN A 213 5.37 -9.80 0.16
C GLN A 213 6.16 -8.61 -0.41
N LEU A 214 5.47 -7.48 -0.51
CA LEU A 214 5.98 -6.19 -0.94
C LEU A 214 5.70 -5.14 0.15
N GLN A 215 6.52 -4.11 0.21
CA GLN A 215 6.30 -2.92 1.03
C GLN A 215 6.53 -1.65 0.22
N PHE A 216 5.64 -0.68 0.34
CA PHE A 216 5.85 0.66 -0.20
C PHE A 216 6.57 1.53 0.82
N VAL A 217 7.60 2.24 0.38
CA VAL A 217 8.25 3.28 1.18
C VAL A 217 8.21 4.59 0.41
N TYR A 218 8.11 5.70 1.14
CA TYR A 218 8.28 7.02 0.56
C TYR A 218 9.07 7.86 1.59
N PRO A 219 10.41 7.76 1.59
CA PRO A 219 11.26 8.20 2.69
C PRO A 219 11.01 9.63 3.14
N ASP A 220 10.79 10.54 2.20
CA ASP A 220 10.69 11.98 2.45
C ASP A 220 9.25 12.50 2.37
N TYR A 221 8.26 11.60 2.38
CA TYR A 221 6.85 11.98 2.26
C TYR A 221 6.31 12.71 3.49
N SER A 222 5.66 13.85 3.25
CA SER A 222 4.87 14.60 4.22
C SER A 222 3.50 14.96 3.65
N LYS A 223 2.48 14.99 4.50
CA LYS A 223 1.16 15.55 4.17
C LYS A 223 1.12 17.08 4.26
N GLY A 224 2.22 17.73 4.63
CA GLY A 224 2.31 19.18 4.79
C GLY A 224 1.79 19.70 6.13
N VAL A 225 1.72 21.02 6.23
CA VAL A 225 1.18 21.77 7.36
C VAL A 225 0.00 22.60 6.88
N MET A 226 -1.16 22.43 7.51
CA MET A 226 -2.34 23.25 7.29
C MET A 226 -2.36 24.40 8.29
N VAL A 227 -2.46 25.63 7.80
CA VAL A 227 -2.63 26.83 8.62
C VAL A 227 -4.10 27.22 8.62
N LYS A 228 -4.72 27.23 9.80
CA LYS A 228 -6.13 27.57 10.02
C LYS A 228 -6.29 28.92 10.69
N TYR A 229 -7.39 29.58 10.39
CA TYR A 229 -7.75 30.90 10.91
C TYR A 229 -9.13 30.81 11.55
N VAL A 230 -9.19 31.02 12.86
CA VAL A 230 -10.43 30.84 13.63
C VAL A 230 -10.73 32.03 14.53
N ASP A 231 -12.00 32.22 14.87
CA ASP A 231 -12.40 33.13 15.94
C ASP A 231 -12.19 32.52 17.35
N GLU A 232 -12.59 33.23 18.40
CA GLU A 232 -12.43 32.80 19.80
C GLU A 232 -13.27 31.56 20.14
N GLU A 233 -14.37 31.35 19.41
CA GLU A 233 -15.24 30.20 19.51
C GLU A 233 -14.74 28.99 18.69
N GLY A 234 -13.69 29.18 17.88
CA GLY A 234 -13.09 28.16 17.03
C GLY A 234 -13.75 27.98 15.66
N ASN A 235 -14.63 28.91 15.25
CA ASN A 235 -15.21 28.91 13.91
C ASN A 235 -14.19 29.39 12.88
N GLU A 236 -14.19 28.76 11.71
CA GLU A 236 -13.31 29.16 10.61
C GLU A 236 -13.77 30.49 10.00
N ILE A 237 -12.86 31.47 9.93
CA ILE A 237 -13.14 32.83 9.44
C ILE A 237 -12.40 33.15 8.14
N HIS A 238 -11.53 32.25 7.67
CA HIS A 238 -10.80 32.36 6.43
C HIS A 238 -10.35 30.97 5.96
N ASP A 239 -10.34 30.74 4.64
CA ASP A 239 -9.87 29.48 4.04
C ASP A 239 -8.45 29.11 4.53
N PRO A 240 -8.19 27.82 4.80
CA PRO A 240 -6.90 27.40 5.32
C PRO A 240 -5.83 27.50 4.23
N GLN A 241 -4.62 27.85 4.66
CA GLN A 241 -3.43 27.81 3.79
C GLN A 241 -2.65 26.51 4.01
N THR A 242 -1.84 26.11 3.03
CA THR A 242 -1.01 24.90 3.13
C THR A 242 0.46 25.23 2.90
N ILE A 243 1.32 24.75 3.78
CA ILE A 243 2.77 24.71 3.62
C ILE A 243 3.15 23.29 3.23
N SER A 244 3.81 23.13 2.08
CA SER A 244 4.30 21.84 1.61
C SER A 244 5.81 21.76 1.77
N GLY A 245 6.32 20.56 2.02
CA GLY A 245 7.74 20.30 2.16
C GLY A 245 8.01 18.81 2.36
N SER A 246 9.28 18.43 2.41
CA SER A 246 9.68 17.04 2.62
C SER A 246 9.71 16.73 4.11
N LYS A 247 9.47 15.48 4.50
CA LYS A 247 9.59 15.06 5.89
C LYS A 247 10.99 15.38 6.43
N GLY A 248 11.04 16.05 7.58
CA GLY A 248 12.28 16.50 8.21
C GLY A 248 12.67 17.94 7.85
N ASP A 249 12.19 18.49 6.73
CA ASP A 249 12.42 19.89 6.38
C ASP A 249 11.78 20.81 7.43
N VAL A 250 12.35 22.00 7.60
CA VAL A 250 11.79 23.03 8.49
C VAL A 250 10.65 23.74 7.77
N TYR A 251 9.54 23.98 8.46
CA TYR A 251 8.51 24.92 8.05
C TYR A 251 8.46 26.12 8.98
N ASP A 252 8.05 27.27 8.43
CA ASP A 252 7.84 28.51 9.18
C ASP A 252 6.49 29.12 8.80
N ALA A 253 5.51 28.93 9.68
CA ALA A 253 4.19 29.54 9.62
C ALA A 253 4.12 30.87 10.39
N SER A 254 5.24 31.39 10.92
CA SER A 254 5.28 32.62 11.72
C SER A 254 5.47 33.90 10.92
N THR A 255 5.60 33.79 9.59
CA THR A 255 5.81 34.90 8.66
C THR A 255 4.52 35.69 8.42
N ASP A 256 4.66 36.91 7.88
CA ASP A 256 3.53 37.78 7.55
C ASP A 256 2.60 37.18 6.49
N GLN A 257 3.08 36.21 5.70
CA GLN A 257 2.24 35.44 4.79
C GLN A 257 1.12 34.69 5.52
N TYR A 258 1.41 34.19 6.72
CA TYR A 258 0.49 33.37 7.50
C TYR A 258 -0.14 34.15 8.68
N LYS A 259 0.43 35.27 9.10
CA LYS A 259 -0.20 36.20 10.07
C LYS A 259 -1.07 37.21 9.34
N LEU A 260 -2.22 36.75 8.86
CA LEU A 260 -3.12 37.53 8.01
C LEU A 260 -3.67 38.77 8.72
N VAL A 261 -3.92 39.82 7.91
CA VAL A 261 -4.78 40.94 8.27
C VAL A 261 -6.16 40.67 7.67
N LEU A 262 -7.16 40.51 8.52
CA LEU A 262 -8.53 40.14 8.13
C LEU A 262 -9.49 41.28 8.45
N ASP A 263 -10.38 41.61 7.52
CA ASP A 263 -11.36 42.68 7.75
C ASP A 263 -12.34 42.29 8.87
N GLY A 264 -12.62 43.22 9.78
CA GLY A 264 -13.47 42.97 10.95
C GLY A 264 -12.87 42.08 12.04
N TYR A 265 -11.61 41.66 11.94
CA TYR A 265 -10.93 40.81 12.93
C TYR A 265 -9.52 41.32 13.26
N THR A 266 -9.03 41.02 14.46
CA THR A 266 -7.66 41.29 14.91
C THR A 266 -7.01 40.02 15.41
N LEU A 267 -5.78 39.72 14.97
CA LEU A 267 -5.03 38.56 15.45
C LEU A 267 -4.77 38.66 16.96
N ASP A 268 -5.16 37.64 17.71
CA ASP A 268 -4.90 37.58 19.15
C ASP A 268 -3.45 37.17 19.42
N THR A 269 -2.59 38.18 19.62
CA THR A 269 -1.16 37.98 19.89
C THR A 269 -0.87 37.25 21.20
N SER A 270 -1.84 37.13 22.11
CA SER A 270 -1.70 36.33 23.33
C SER A 270 -1.92 34.83 23.09
N LYS A 271 -2.50 34.45 21.94
CA LYS A 271 -2.84 33.07 21.56
C LYS A 271 -2.09 32.58 20.32
N LEU A 272 -0.86 33.07 20.11
CA LEU A 272 -0.04 32.61 18.99
C LEU A 272 0.27 31.11 19.11
N PRO A 273 0.20 30.34 18.00
CA PRO A 273 0.46 28.91 18.02
C PRO A 273 1.92 28.62 18.36
N GLN A 274 2.15 27.72 19.32
CA GLN A 274 3.50 27.30 19.73
C GLN A 274 4.24 26.49 18.66
N ASN A 275 3.50 25.85 17.76
CA ASN A 275 4.02 25.03 16.67
C ASN A 275 4.11 25.79 15.34
N SER A 276 4.18 27.13 15.37
CA SER A 276 4.32 27.96 14.17
C SER A 276 5.63 27.69 13.42
N ILE A 277 6.67 27.20 14.09
CA ILE A 277 7.92 26.74 13.49
C ILE A 277 8.15 25.31 13.94
N GLY A 278 8.58 24.45 13.02
CA GLY A 278 8.90 23.06 13.33
C GLY A 278 9.42 22.32 12.12
N ASN A 279 9.51 21.00 12.22
CA ASN A 279 9.85 20.14 11.10
C ASN A 279 8.60 19.42 10.59
N PHE A 280 8.55 19.20 9.27
CA PHE A 280 7.52 18.39 8.64
C PHE A 280 7.59 16.94 9.10
N LYS A 281 6.42 16.37 9.39
CA LYS A 281 6.20 14.97 9.72
C LYS A 281 5.47 14.27 8.57
N GLU A 282 5.41 12.95 8.63
CA GLU A 282 4.60 12.18 7.66
C GLU A 282 3.11 12.53 7.77
N ALA A 283 2.61 12.66 9.01
CA ALA A 283 1.23 13.04 9.28
C ALA A 283 0.99 14.54 9.02
N LEU A 284 -0.25 14.87 8.64
CA LEU A 284 -0.69 16.26 8.47
C LEU A 284 -0.55 16.99 9.81
N GLN A 285 0.08 18.17 9.79
CA GLN A 285 0.20 19.06 10.94
C GLN A 285 -0.77 20.23 10.79
N THR A 286 -1.25 20.77 11.91
CA THR A 286 -2.14 21.94 11.91
C THR A 286 -1.57 23.04 12.79
N VAL A 287 -1.47 24.25 12.23
CA VAL A 287 -1.14 25.49 12.94
C VAL A 287 -2.40 26.34 12.94
N THR A 288 -2.83 26.82 14.10
CA THR A 288 -4.07 27.59 14.23
C THR A 288 -3.77 28.99 14.73
N TYR A 289 -4.19 30.00 13.97
CA TYR A 289 -4.21 31.40 14.40
C TYR A 289 -5.61 31.78 14.86
N VAL A 290 -5.69 32.37 16.05
CA VAL A 290 -6.94 32.80 16.69
C VAL A 290 -7.10 34.32 16.54
N PHE A 291 -8.29 34.76 16.17
CA PHE A 291 -8.63 36.16 15.97
C PHE A 291 -9.79 36.58 16.87
N SER A 292 -9.72 37.81 17.38
CA SER A 292 -10.82 38.45 18.07
C SER A 292 -11.60 39.32 17.08
N LYS A 293 -12.93 39.30 17.17
CA LYS A 293 -13.79 40.15 16.34
C LYS A 293 -13.62 41.61 16.74
N ASN A 294 -13.46 42.49 15.76
CA ASN A 294 -13.31 43.91 16.02
C ASN A 294 -14.62 44.49 16.57
N PRO A 295 -14.55 45.37 17.58
CA PRO A 295 -15.73 46.05 18.08
C PRO A 295 -16.35 46.89 16.97
N VAL A 296 -17.68 46.80 16.84
CA VAL A 296 -18.47 47.62 15.91
C VAL A 296 -19.19 48.68 16.73
N LEU A 297 -18.98 49.96 16.42
CA LEU A 297 -19.68 51.05 17.11
C LEU A 297 -21.20 50.88 16.98
N ALA A 298 -21.90 50.94 18.11
CA ALA A 298 -23.35 51.03 18.13
C ALA A 298 -23.81 52.45 17.78
N ALA A 299 -25.11 52.58 17.50
CA ALA A 299 -25.73 53.91 17.47
C ALA A 299 -25.72 54.51 18.88
N ASP A 300 -25.53 55.83 18.95
CA ASP A 300 -25.59 56.59 20.19
C ASP A 300 -26.91 56.38 20.93
N VAL A 301 -26.84 56.13 22.23
CA VAL A 301 -28.02 56.10 23.11
C VAL A 301 -28.24 57.48 23.68
N THR A 302 -29.39 58.08 23.38
CA THR A 302 -29.79 59.39 23.93
C THR A 302 -30.66 59.22 25.17
N VAL A 303 -30.16 59.64 26.32
CA VAL A 303 -30.91 59.66 27.58
C VAL A 303 -31.55 61.03 27.76
N ARG A 304 -32.87 61.09 27.71
CA ARG A 304 -33.65 62.32 27.95
C ARG A 304 -34.29 62.31 29.32
N TYR A 305 -34.17 63.41 30.04
CA TYR A 305 -34.94 63.66 31.26
C TYR A 305 -36.04 64.65 30.91
N VAL A 306 -37.29 64.20 31.03
CA VAL A 306 -38.48 64.98 30.69
C VAL A 306 -39.46 65.04 31.85
N ASP A 307 -40.29 66.08 31.88
CA ASP A 307 -41.44 66.16 32.77
C ASP A 307 -42.62 65.30 32.28
N LYS A 308 -43.77 65.41 32.95
CA LYS A 308 -45.00 64.66 32.60
C LYS A 308 -45.61 65.07 31.26
N GLU A 309 -45.25 66.24 30.75
CA GLU A 309 -45.72 66.82 29.50
C GLU A 309 -44.70 66.62 28.37
N ASN A 310 -43.62 65.86 28.63
CA ASN A 310 -42.52 65.56 27.72
C ASN A 310 -41.61 66.76 27.41
N ASN A 311 -41.60 67.80 28.26
CA ASN A 311 -40.67 68.92 28.14
C ASN A 311 -39.30 68.54 28.72
N PRO A 312 -38.18 68.91 28.07
CA PRO A 312 -36.84 68.66 28.60
C PRO A 312 -36.62 69.41 29.93
N ILE A 313 -36.19 68.68 30.96
CA ILE A 313 -35.83 69.24 32.28
C ILE A 313 -34.31 69.20 32.55
N SER A 314 -33.55 68.77 31.55
CA SER A 314 -32.10 68.72 31.50
C SER A 314 -31.66 68.57 30.05
N GLU A 315 -30.42 68.96 29.76
CA GLU A 315 -29.71 68.53 28.56
C GLU A 315 -29.70 67.00 28.43
N ASP A 316 -29.79 66.52 27.19
CA ASP A 316 -29.68 65.11 26.83
C ASP A 316 -28.27 64.59 27.13
N ILE A 317 -28.18 63.32 27.55
CA ILE A 317 -26.90 62.64 27.73
C ILE A 317 -26.73 61.64 26.59
N ILE A 318 -25.61 61.75 25.87
CA ILE A 318 -25.25 60.84 24.79
C ILE A 318 -24.31 59.77 25.35
N LEU A 319 -24.73 58.50 25.30
CA LEU A 319 -23.90 57.36 25.65
C LEU A 319 -23.42 56.68 24.36
N GLN A 320 -22.11 56.51 24.24
CA GLN A 320 -21.46 55.80 23.14
C GLN A 320 -21.01 54.42 23.61
N GLY A 321 -21.01 53.43 22.72
CA GLY A 321 -20.58 52.06 23.01
C GLY A 321 -20.55 51.21 21.75
N ASN A 322 -20.13 49.95 21.88
CA ASN A 322 -20.13 48.99 20.78
C ASN A 322 -21.38 48.10 20.80
N ILE A 323 -21.71 47.52 19.65
CA ILE A 323 -22.80 46.55 19.52
C ILE A 323 -22.52 45.37 20.46
N GLY A 324 -23.51 45.02 21.28
CA GLY A 324 -23.41 43.91 22.25
C GLY A 324 -22.89 44.31 23.63
N GLU A 325 -22.42 45.55 23.81
CA GLU A 325 -22.08 46.07 25.14
C GLU A 325 -23.34 46.54 25.89
N ASN A 326 -23.32 46.39 27.22
CA ASN A 326 -24.37 46.93 28.08
C ASN A 326 -24.16 48.44 28.28
N TYR A 327 -25.25 49.21 28.35
CA TYR A 327 -25.24 50.60 28.80
C TYR A 327 -26.03 50.74 30.10
N TYR A 328 -25.65 51.75 30.89
CA TYR A 328 -26.27 52.04 32.18
C TYR A 328 -26.68 53.51 32.24
N THR A 329 -27.82 53.78 32.86
CA THR A 329 -28.34 55.14 33.05
C THR A 329 -28.64 55.36 34.53
N ASP A 330 -28.19 56.49 35.07
CA ASP A 330 -28.51 56.88 36.44
C ASP A 330 -29.74 57.79 36.52
N LYS A 331 -30.48 57.73 37.63
CA LYS A 331 -31.57 58.69 37.89
C LYS A 331 -30.98 60.07 38.18
N LYS A 332 -31.36 61.09 37.41
CA LYS A 332 -30.94 62.48 37.69
C LYS A 332 -31.74 63.08 38.85
N ILE A 333 -31.03 63.51 39.90
CA ILE A 333 -31.61 64.28 41.00
C ILE A 333 -31.56 65.77 40.64
N LEU A 334 -32.72 66.38 40.43
CA LEU A 334 -32.84 67.81 40.18
C LEU A 334 -33.07 68.53 41.52
N LYS A 335 -32.21 69.52 41.84
CA LYS A 335 -32.45 70.42 42.96
C LYS A 335 -33.48 71.46 42.54
N ILE A 336 -34.68 71.38 43.09
CA ILE A 336 -35.65 72.47 43.03
C ILE A 336 -35.15 73.54 44.01
N ILE A 337 -34.67 74.67 43.49
CA ILE A 337 -34.47 75.87 44.30
C ILE A 337 -35.85 76.50 44.43
N LEU A 338 -36.48 76.33 45.59
CA LEU A 338 -37.76 76.93 45.95
C LEU A 338 -37.60 78.40 46.36
#